data_AF-A0A0C3N186-F1
#
_entry.id   AF-A0A0C3N186-F1
#
_cell.length_a   1.000
_cell.length_b   1.000
_cell.length_c   1.000
_cell.angle_alpha   90.00
_cell.angle_beta   90.00
_cell.angle_gamma   90.00
#
_symmetry.space_group_name_H-M   'P 1'
#
loop_
_entity.id
_entity.type
_entity.pdbx_description
1 polymer ?
#
loop_
_entity_poly.entity_id
_entity_poly.type
_entity_poly.pdbx_seq_one_letter_code
_entity_poly.pdbx_strand_id
1 'polypeptide(L)'
;MLKLEPDDLEPVLAAFFGDSGKALAAPASGVSVGAGASIEPPRGNRPPLTEEEFEALLERQSEIGRAGEGLVILDEQARLRRCGCPKPEDYVLRIAESDVGRGYDVASTWPGEERCIEVKTTTRAGSDFFLTANERAVLGELGERAWIYRVEADGNHDGKIVARLNNPMRKIAEGHMTPVVWRVPNCVFDGEG
;
A
#
# COMPACT_ATOMS: atom_id res chain seq x y z
N MET A 1 13.26 10.07 19.58
CA MET A 1 12.32 10.31 18.47
C MET A 1 13.10 10.09 17.19
N LEU A 2 12.85 8.98 16.48
CA LEU A 2 13.51 8.70 15.20
C LEU A 2 12.99 9.70 14.16
N LYS A 3 13.89 10.25 13.35
CA LYS A 3 13.54 11.13 12.22
C LYS A 3 13.11 10.25 11.05
N LEU A 4 12.00 10.55 10.36
CA LEU A 4 11.67 9.87 9.10
C LEU A 4 12.64 10.36 8.02
N GLU A 5 13.23 9.43 7.27
CA GLU A 5 14.14 9.76 6.19
C GLU A 5 13.37 9.67 4.88
N PRO A 6 13.71 10.52 3.89
CA PRO A 6 13.22 10.32 2.53
C PRO A 6 13.58 8.91 2.06
N ASP A 7 12.66 8.27 1.32
CA ASP A 7 12.84 6.97 0.67
C ASP A 7 12.73 5.71 1.54
N ASP A 8 12.23 5.79 2.78
CA ASP A 8 12.05 4.61 3.64
C ASP A 8 11.22 3.46 3.02
N LEU A 9 10.36 3.76 2.04
CA LEU A 9 9.51 2.80 1.34
C LEU A 9 10.31 1.97 0.31
N GLU A 10 11.27 2.58 -0.38
CA GLU A 10 11.99 1.96 -1.50
C GLU A 10 12.81 0.72 -1.07
N PRO A 11 13.53 0.72 0.06
CA PRO A 11 14.20 -0.47 0.56
C PRO A 11 13.25 -1.63 0.85
N VAL A 12 12.04 -1.35 1.38
CA VAL A 12 11.03 -2.38 1.65
C VAL A 12 10.50 -2.96 0.34
N LEU A 13 10.20 -2.10 -0.63
CA LEU A 13 9.75 -2.53 -1.96
C LEU A 13 10.83 -3.32 -2.69
N ALA A 14 12.08 -2.89 -2.65
CA ALA A 14 13.20 -3.61 -3.24
C ALA A 14 13.43 -4.96 -2.56
N ALA A 15 13.27 -5.05 -1.24
CA ALA A 15 13.36 -6.30 -0.50
C ALA A 15 12.19 -7.26 -0.82
N PHE A 16 10.98 -6.73 -1.01
CA PHE A 16 9.78 -7.55 -1.22
C PHE A 16 9.54 -7.92 -2.69
N PHE A 17 9.63 -6.95 -3.60
CA PHE A 17 9.35 -7.09 -5.03
C PHE A 17 10.61 -7.17 -5.91
N GLY A 18 11.80 -6.85 -5.39
CA GLY A 18 13.00 -6.66 -6.20
C GLY A 18 12.97 -5.34 -6.99
N ASP A 19 14.06 -5.03 -7.71
CA ASP A 19 14.15 -3.87 -8.61
C ASP A 19 13.29 -4.09 -9.88
N SER A 20 11.97 -4.11 -9.70
CA SER A 20 10.98 -4.45 -10.73
C SER A 20 10.45 -3.22 -11.48
N GLY A 21 11.08 -2.05 -11.32
CA GLY A 21 10.67 -0.79 -11.95
C GLY A 21 10.82 -0.77 -13.49
N LYS A 22 11.35 -1.83 -14.09
CA LYS A 22 11.32 -2.04 -15.55
C LYS A 22 10.38 -3.20 -15.86
N ALA A 23 9.48 -2.97 -16.83
CA ALA A 23 8.68 -4.02 -17.44
C ALA A 23 9.52 -5.30 -17.61
N LEU A 24 9.08 -6.39 -16.97
CA LEU A 24 9.72 -7.69 -17.08
C LEU A 24 9.79 -8.06 -18.57
N ALA A 25 10.96 -7.86 -19.18
CA ALA A 25 11.21 -8.32 -20.52
C ALA A 25 11.12 -9.85 -20.50
N ALA A 26 10.42 -10.42 -21.48
CA ALA A 26 10.29 -11.86 -21.65
C ALA A 26 11.69 -12.53 -21.60
N PRO A 27 11.83 -13.68 -20.92
CA PRO A 27 13.13 -14.34 -20.85
C PRO A 27 13.60 -14.71 -22.25
N ALA A 28 14.78 -14.23 -22.62
CA ALA A 28 15.46 -14.65 -23.84
C ALA A 28 15.75 -16.15 -23.75
N SER A 29 15.18 -16.91 -24.67
CA SER A 29 15.41 -18.34 -24.83
C SER A 29 16.84 -18.59 -25.34
N GLY A 30 17.64 -19.31 -24.54
CA GLY A 30 18.88 -19.91 -25.02
C GLY A 30 19.97 -20.00 -23.95
N VAL A 31 19.97 -21.08 -23.16
CA VAL A 31 21.19 -21.50 -22.44
C VAL A 31 21.67 -22.80 -23.09
N SER A 32 22.79 -22.74 -23.79
CA SER A 32 23.55 -23.92 -24.22
C SER A 32 24.43 -24.38 -23.07
N VAL A 33 24.25 -25.63 -22.63
CA VAL A 33 24.98 -26.20 -21.49
C VAL A 33 26.31 -26.78 -21.97
N GLY A 34 27.42 -26.15 -21.58
CA GLY A 34 28.75 -26.77 -21.58
C GLY A 34 28.99 -27.49 -20.25
N ALA A 35 29.47 -28.73 -20.29
CA ALA A 35 29.73 -29.54 -19.11
C ALA A 35 30.94 -29.01 -18.32
N GLY A 36 30.76 -28.70 -17.03
CA GLY A 36 31.85 -28.49 -16.08
C GLY A 36 31.84 -27.21 -15.24
N ALA A 37 30.82 -26.34 -15.34
CA ALA A 37 30.71 -25.18 -14.46
C ALA A 37 29.93 -25.53 -13.17
N SER A 38 30.49 -25.21 -12.01
CA SER A 38 29.71 -25.12 -10.77
C SER A 38 28.54 -24.18 -11.03
N ILE A 39 27.32 -24.70 -10.98
CA ILE A 39 26.12 -23.89 -11.15
C ILE A 39 25.96 -23.10 -9.84
N GLU A 40 26.58 -21.93 -9.76
CA GLU A 40 26.14 -20.95 -8.77
C GLU A 40 24.69 -20.60 -9.13
N PRO A 41 23.73 -20.76 -8.21
CA PRO A 41 22.37 -20.37 -8.49
C PRO A 41 22.35 -18.86 -8.78
N PRO A 42 21.56 -18.42 -9.77
CA PRO A 42 21.43 -17.00 -10.04
C PRO A 42 21.02 -16.27 -8.77
N ARG A 43 21.77 -15.25 -8.38
CA ARG A 43 21.37 -14.38 -7.27
C ARG A 43 20.13 -13.61 -7.70
N GLY A 44 19.10 -13.61 -6.84
CA GLY A 44 17.92 -12.78 -7.05
C GLY A 44 18.29 -11.30 -7.09
N ASN A 45 17.43 -10.48 -7.70
CA ASN A 45 17.64 -9.03 -7.87
C ASN A 45 17.43 -8.20 -6.59
N ARG A 46 17.48 -8.84 -5.41
CA ARG A 46 17.23 -8.19 -4.12
C ARG A 46 18.55 -7.75 -3.49
N PRO A 47 18.65 -6.52 -2.96
CA PRO A 47 19.81 -6.13 -2.17
C PRO A 47 19.93 -7.02 -0.92
N PRO A 48 21.16 -7.32 -0.46
CA PRO A 48 21.34 -8.06 0.78
C PRO A 48 20.86 -7.21 1.95
N LEU A 49 19.83 -7.67 2.63
CA LEU A 49 19.31 -7.09 3.87
C LEU A 49 19.27 -8.19 4.93
N THR A 50 19.70 -7.88 6.14
CA THR A 50 19.55 -8.82 7.25
C THR A 50 18.08 -8.89 7.69
N GLU A 51 17.70 -9.96 8.39
CA GLU A 51 16.37 -10.11 8.97
C GLU A 51 16.04 -8.94 9.93
N GLU A 52 16.97 -8.60 10.81
CA GLU A 52 16.83 -7.49 11.77
C GLU A 52 16.62 -6.14 11.06
N GLU A 53 17.36 -5.86 9.99
CA GLU A 53 17.19 -4.65 9.19
C GLU A 53 15.82 -4.61 8.50
N PHE A 54 15.34 -5.77 8.02
CA PHE A 54 14.05 -5.86 7.35
C PHE A 54 12.89 -5.60 8.32
N GLU A 55 12.95 -6.20 9.50
CA GLU A 55 11.96 -6.00 10.56
C GLU A 55 11.91 -4.52 10.99
N ALA A 56 13.06 -3.88 11.18
CA ALA A 56 13.13 -2.47 11.53
C ALA A 56 12.51 -1.57 10.45
N LEU A 57 12.71 -1.88 9.16
CA LEU A 57 12.07 -1.15 8.07
C LEU A 57 10.54 -1.35 8.07
N LEU A 58 10.07 -2.58 8.30
CA LEU A 58 8.62 -2.87 8.37
C LEU A 58 7.96 -2.14 9.54
N GLU A 59 8.60 -2.13 10.71
CA GLU A 59 8.11 -1.40 11.88
C GLU A 59 8.00 0.10 11.58
N ARG A 60 9.03 0.68 10.97
CA ARG A 60 9.04 2.09 10.54
C ARG A 60 7.94 2.41 9.54
N GLN A 61 7.73 1.56 8.52
CA GLN A 61 6.62 1.73 7.57
C GLN A 61 5.26 1.65 8.26
N SER A 62 5.13 0.76 9.24
CA SER A 62 3.92 0.65 10.05
C SER A 62 3.67 1.94 10.84
N GLU A 63 4.70 2.53 11.47
CA GLU A 63 4.59 3.83 12.17
C GLU A 63 4.15 4.97 11.24
N ILE A 64 4.75 5.06 10.04
CA ILE A 64 4.39 6.06 9.03
C ILE A 64 2.93 5.89 8.61
N GLY A 65 2.48 4.66 8.36
CA GLY A 65 1.09 4.34 8.05
C GLY A 65 0.13 4.86 9.12
N ARG A 66 0.40 4.51 10.39
CA ARG A 66 -0.41 4.94 11.54
C ARG A 66 -0.49 6.46 11.67
N ALA A 67 0.62 7.17 11.46
CA ALA A 67 0.64 8.62 11.52
C ALA A 67 -0.26 9.23 10.44
N GLY A 68 -0.21 8.69 9.22
CA GLY A 68 -1.08 9.12 8.12
C GLY A 68 -2.56 8.86 8.39
N GLU A 69 -2.92 7.70 8.94
CA GLU A 69 -4.29 7.39 9.35
C GLU A 69 -4.80 8.41 10.38
N GLY A 70 -3.97 8.78 11.37
CA GLY A 70 -4.30 9.81 12.35
C GLY A 70 -4.59 11.18 11.72
N LEU A 71 -3.78 11.60 10.75
CA LEU A 71 -4.01 12.84 10.00
C LEU A 71 -5.33 12.82 9.23
N VAL A 72 -5.66 11.69 8.60
CA VAL A 72 -6.92 11.52 7.87
C VAL A 72 -8.13 11.58 8.80
N ILE A 73 -8.04 10.98 9.99
CA ILE A 73 -9.11 11.05 11.00
C ILE A 73 -9.38 12.50 11.39
N LEU A 74 -8.33 13.28 11.68
CA LEU A 74 -8.47 14.69 12.06
C LEU A 74 -9.08 15.53 10.92
N ASP A 75 -8.68 15.28 9.67
CA ASP A 75 -9.23 15.94 8.49
C ASP A 75 -10.72 15.63 8.28
N GLU A 76 -11.10 14.35 8.41
CA GLU A 76 -12.50 13.94 8.28
C GLU A 76 -13.36 14.48 9.42
N GLN A 77 -12.83 14.51 10.65
CA GLN A 77 -13.52 15.18 11.76
C GLN A 77 -13.76 16.66 11.43
N ALA A 78 -12.75 17.37 10.94
CA ALA A 78 -12.89 18.77 10.53
C ALA A 78 -13.86 18.96 9.35
N ARG A 79 -13.90 18.02 8.40
CA ARG A 79 -14.90 18.00 7.32
C ARG A 79 -16.31 17.83 7.88
N LEU A 80 -16.54 16.86 8.75
CA LEU A 80 -17.85 16.63 9.35
C LEU A 80 -18.32 17.83 10.20
N ARG A 81 -17.41 18.53 10.92
CA ARG A 81 -17.75 19.80 11.60
C ARG A 81 -18.32 20.83 10.62
N ARG A 82 -17.70 20.96 9.43
CA ARG A 82 -18.19 21.86 8.36
C ARG A 82 -19.53 21.42 7.78
N CYS A 83 -19.82 20.12 7.81
CA CYS A 83 -21.12 19.56 7.44
C CYS A 83 -22.19 19.69 8.55
N GLY A 84 -21.87 20.34 9.69
CA GLY A 84 -22.79 20.54 10.80
C GLY A 84 -22.87 19.37 11.79
N CYS A 85 -21.93 18.41 11.73
CA CYS A 85 -21.85 17.35 12.74
C CYS A 85 -21.39 17.93 14.08
N PRO A 86 -22.16 17.75 15.18
CA PRO A 86 -21.82 18.32 16.47
C PRO A 86 -20.70 17.57 17.21
N LYS A 87 -20.53 16.28 16.93
CA LYS A 87 -19.53 15.39 17.55
C LYS A 87 -18.87 14.47 16.51
N PRO A 88 -18.04 15.00 15.60
CA PRO A 88 -17.41 14.22 14.54
C PRO A 88 -16.61 13.01 15.01
N GLU A 89 -16.01 13.10 16.19
CA GLU A 89 -15.26 12.02 16.83
C GLU A 89 -16.06 10.73 17.01
N ASP A 90 -17.39 10.82 17.14
CA ASP A 90 -18.28 9.66 17.25
C ASP A 90 -18.56 8.99 15.88
N TYR A 91 -18.18 9.67 14.78
CA TYR A 91 -18.52 9.28 13.40
C TYR A 91 -17.32 9.01 12.51
N VAL A 92 -16.10 9.23 13.01
CA VAL A 92 -14.85 8.92 12.31
C VAL A 92 -14.08 7.87 13.09
N LEU A 93 -14.05 6.65 12.57
CA LEU A 93 -13.48 5.48 13.23
C LEU A 93 -12.26 4.97 12.45
N ARG A 94 -11.21 4.64 13.20
CA ARG A 94 -10.05 3.92 12.71
C ARG A 94 -10.37 2.43 12.66
N ILE A 95 -10.60 1.90 11.46
CA ILE A 95 -10.98 0.50 11.25
C ILE A 95 -9.76 -0.41 11.30
N ALA A 96 -8.62 0.01 10.74
CA ALA A 96 -7.39 -0.79 10.67
C ALA A 96 -6.91 -1.32 12.03
N GLU A 97 -7.29 -0.66 13.14
CA GLU A 97 -6.94 -1.10 14.50
C GLU A 97 -7.81 -2.29 14.99
N SER A 98 -9.04 -2.41 14.49
CA SER A 98 -10.01 -3.43 14.93
C SER A 98 -10.29 -4.51 13.90
N ASP A 99 -10.10 -4.22 12.60
CA ASP A 99 -10.44 -5.10 11.49
C ASP A 99 -9.60 -4.77 10.25
N VAL A 100 -8.34 -5.22 10.24
CA VAL A 100 -7.43 -5.10 9.07
C VAL A 100 -8.01 -5.79 7.82
N GLY A 101 -8.85 -6.81 8.01
CA GLY A 101 -9.48 -7.56 6.92
C GLY A 101 -10.56 -6.77 6.17
N ARG A 102 -11.01 -5.62 6.70
CA ARG A 102 -12.11 -4.85 6.14
C ARG A 102 -11.82 -4.23 4.77
N GLY A 103 -10.55 -4.06 4.40
CA GLY A 103 -10.13 -3.55 3.09
C GLY A 103 -10.21 -2.03 2.94
N TYR A 104 -10.23 -1.30 4.06
CA TYR A 104 -9.97 0.14 4.16
C TYR A 104 -9.62 0.52 5.61
N ASP A 105 -8.96 1.68 5.81
CA ASP A 105 -8.39 2.04 7.11
C ASP A 105 -9.29 2.91 7.98
N VAL A 106 -10.08 3.82 7.40
CA VAL A 106 -10.90 4.81 8.13
C VAL A 106 -12.33 4.81 7.61
N ALA A 107 -13.29 4.76 8.53
CA ALA A 107 -14.71 4.99 8.24
C ALA A 107 -15.11 6.39 8.73
N SER A 108 -15.69 7.22 7.87
CA SER A 108 -16.35 8.48 8.24
C SER A 108 -17.81 8.41 7.82
N THR A 109 -18.73 8.23 8.77
CA THR A 109 -20.15 8.00 8.49
C THR A 109 -21.03 9.01 9.20
N TRP A 110 -21.60 9.97 8.47
CA TRP A 110 -22.58 10.94 8.97
C TRP A 110 -23.81 10.92 8.05
N PRO A 111 -25.04 11.25 8.49
CA PRO A 111 -26.22 11.16 7.63
C PRO A 111 -26.04 11.89 6.29
N GLY A 112 -26.12 11.12 5.19
CA GLY A 112 -25.90 11.59 3.82
C GLY A 112 -24.43 11.72 3.40
N GLU A 113 -23.49 11.46 4.30
CA GLU A 113 -22.05 11.68 4.13
C GLU A 113 -21.26 10.46 4.61
N GLU A 114 -21.11 9.46 3.76
CA GLU A 114 -20.37 8.24 4.09
C GLU A 114 -19.11 8.07 3.23
N ARG A 115 -17.99 7.83 3.90
CA ARG A 115 -16.69 7.57 3.28
C ARG A 115 -16.00 6.39 3.97
N CYS A 116 -15.64 5.39 3.17
CA CYS A 116 -14.70 4.34 3.52
C CYS A 116 -13.37 4.68 2.85
N ILE A 117 -12.34 4.94 3.64
CA ILE A 117 -11.11 5.59 3.19
C ILE A 117 -9.94 4.65 3.39
N GLU A 118 -9.25 4.38 2.29
CA GLU A 118 -7.93 3.76 2.27
C GLU A 118 -6.86 4.86 2.31
N VAL A 119 -5.91 4.75 3.22
CA VAL A 119 -4.87 5.75 3.46
C VAL A 119 -3.53 5.26 2.92
N LYS A 120 -2.95 6.04 2.01
CA LYS A 120 -1.67 5.71 1.36
C LYS A 120 -0.65 6.79 1.69
N THR A 121 0.14 6.53 2.71
CA THR A 121 1.16 7.44 3.24
C THR A 121 2.51 7.19 2.58
N THR A 122 3.26 8.26 2.31
CA THR A 122 4.63 8.20 1.79
C THR A 122 5.47 9.34 2.39
N THR A 123 6.78 9.12 2.55
CA THR A 123 7.74 10.18 2.88
C THR A 123 8.31 10.85 1.64
N ARG A 124 7.98 10.34 0.44
CA ARG A 124 8.46 10.85 -0.85
C ARG A 124 7.31 11.37 -1.70
N ALA A 125 7.35 12.67 -1.99
CA ALA A 125 6.37 13.29 -2.88
C ALA A 125 6.39 12.65 -4.28
N GLY A 126 5.21 12.40 -4.84
CA GLY A 126 5.06 11.83 -6.18
C GLY A 126 5.41 10.35 -6.31
N SER A 127 5.64 9.62 -5.21
CA SER A 127 5.85 8.18 -5.27
C SER A 127 4.58 7.43 -5.71
N ASP A 128 4.79 6.26 -6.32
CA ASP A 128 3.70 5.31 -6.53
C ASP A 128 3.16 4.80 -5.19
N PHE A 129 2.02 4.11 -5.25
CA PHE A 129 1.41 3.44 -4.11
C PHE A 129 0.80 2.12 -4.55
N PHE A 130 0.60 1.22 -3.60
CA PHE A 130 0.17 -0.14 -3.85
C PHE A 130 -1.21 -0.38 -3.25
N LEU A 131 -2.00 -1.21 -3.92
CA LEU A 131 -3.24 -1.74 -3.38
C LEU A 131 -3.12 -3.25 -3.24
N THR A 132 -3.57 -3.79 -2.11
CA THR A 132 -3.73 -5.23 -1.97
C THR A 132 -4.90 -5.73 -2.83
N ALA A 133 -4.95 -7.04 -3.08
CA ALA A 133 -6.09 -7.63 -3.79
C ALA A 133 -7.42 -7.42 -3.04
N ASN A 134 -7.38 -7.43 -1.70
CA ASN A 134 -8.54 -7.19 -0.85
C ASN A 134 -9.01 -5.73 -0.94
N GLU A 135 -8.11 -4.76 -0.76
CA GLU A 135 -8.44 -3.33 -0.90
C GLU A 135 -9.03 -3.04 -2.29
N ARG A 136 -8.41 -3.56 -3.35
CA ARG A 136 -8.90 -3.36 -4.72
C ARG A 136 -10.34 -3.87 -4.89
N ALA A 137 -10.65 -5.06 -4.35
CA ALA A 137 -11.97 -5.65 -4.43
C ALA A 137 -12.99 -4.84 -3.62
N VAL A 138 -12.70 -4.59 -2.35
CA VAL A 138 -13.60 -3.86 -1.42
C VAL A 138 -13.88 -2.44 -1.90
N LEU A 139 -12.86 -1.68 -2.31
CA LEU A 139 -13.04 -0.32 -2.82
C LEU A 139 -13.86 -0.31 -4.12
N GLY A 140 -13.79 -1.38 -4.91
CA GLY A 140 -14.63 -1.58 -6.10
C GLY A 140 -16.10 -1.77 -5.75
N GLU A 141 -16.39 -2.62 -4.76
CA GLU A 141 -17.75 -2.90 -4.28
C GLU A 141 -18.39 -1.67 -3.62
N LEU A 142 -17.61 -0.88 -2.89
CA LEU A 142 -18.08 0.32 -2.18
C LEU A 142 -18.39 1.51 -3.12
N GLY A 143 -17.78 1.56 -4.30
CA GLY A 143 -18.09 2.55 -5.34
C GLY A 143 -17.97 4.00 -4.88
N GLU A 144 -19.07 4.76 -4.91
CA GLU A 144 -19.09 6.18 -4.52
C GLU A 144 -18.79 6.41 -3.02
N ARG A 145 -18.89 5.37 -2.18
CA ARG A 145 -18.50 5.44 -0.76
C ARG A 145 -17.00 5.24 -0.57
N ALA A 146 -16.28 4.71 -1.56
CA ALA A 146 -14.85 4.44 -1.48
C ALA A 146 -14.00 5.67 -1.77
N TRP A 147 -12.94 5.84 -0.99
CA TRP A 147 -11.97 6.92 -1.14
C TRP A 147 -10.55 6.40 -0.94
N ILE A 148 -9.60 6.98 -1.69
CA ILE A 148 -8.16 6.87 -1.41
C ILE A 148 -7.64 8.24 -1.02
N TYR A 149 -6.97 8.34 0.13
CA TYR A 149 -6.31 9.56 0.58
C TYR A 149 -4.80 9.36 0.47
N ARG A 150 -4.12 10.25 -0.27
CA ARG A 150 -2.65 10.28 -0.33
C ARG A 150 -2.13 11.24 0.74
N VAL A 151 -1.24 10.74 1.59
CA VAL A 151 -0.59 11.53 2.65
C VAL A 151 0.91 11.60 2.38
N GLU A 152 1.46 12.81 2.39
CA GLU A 152 2.91 13.04 2.41
C GLU A 152 3.32 13.34 3.85
N ALA A 153 4.11 12.47 4.47
CA ALA A 153 4.66 12.61 5.81
C ALA A 153 6.04 13.28 5.74
N ASP A 154 6.36 14.14 6.70
CA ASP A 154 7.50 15.07 6.60
C ASP A 154 8.73 14.73 7.45
N GLY A 155 8.73 13.64 8.22
CA GLY A 155 9.80 13.40 9.20
C GLY A 155 9.34 13.23 10.63
N ASN A 156 8.29 13.97 11.02
CA ASN A 156 8.03 14.27 12.44
C ASN A 156 6.63 13.87 12.92
N HIS A 157 6.04 12.83 12.32
CA HIS A 157 4.62 12.48 12.51
C HIS A 157 3.67 13.62 12.11
N ASP A 158 4.17 14.62 11.38
CA ASP A 158 3.40 15.64 10.71
C ASP A 158 3.33 15.30 9.21
N GLY A 159 2.37 15.91 8.53
CA GLY A 159 2.13 15.59 7.14
C GLY A 159 0.91 16.30 6.57
N LYS A 160 0.72 16.12 5.27
CA LYS A 160 -0.37 16.76 4.53
C LYS A 160 -1.07 15.74 3.65
N ILE A 161 -2.39 15.85 3.61
CA ILE A 161 -3.20 15.11 2.62
C ILE A 161 -3.07 15.85 1.29
N VAL A 162 -2.34 15.25 0.36
CA VAL A 162 -2.03 15.86 -0.96
C VAL A 162 -3.03 15.50 -2.03
N ALA A 163 -3.76 14.40 -1.89
CA ALA A 163 -4.82 14.02 -2.82
C ALA A 163 -5.93 13.24 -2.12
N ARG A 164 -7.15 13.38 -2.65
CA ARG A 164 -8.34 12.61 -2.25
C ARG A 164 -9.02 12.12 -3.52
N LEU A 165 -9.19 10.82 -3.66
CA LEU A 165 -9.79 10.20 -4.85
C LEU A 165 -11.03 9.40 -4.46
N ASN A 166 -12.20 9.95 -4.75
CA ASN A 166 -13.48 9.25 -4.62
C ASN A 166 -13.70 8.24 -5.76
N ASN A 167 -14.35 7.11 -5.46
CA ASN A 167 -14.65 6.03 -6.39
C ASN A 167 -13.38 5.62 -7.18
N PRO A 168 -12.33 5.17 -6.46
CA PRO A 168 -11.01 5.00 -7.04
C PRO A 168 -11.01 3.93 -8.13
N MET A 169 -11.76 2.83 -7.98
CA MET A 169 -11.77 1.75 -8.97
C MET A 169 -12.47 2.13 -10.28
N ARG A 170 -13.34 3.15 -10.29
CA ARG A 170 -13.86 3.73 -11.53
C ARG A 170 -12.85 4.66 -12.21
N LYS A 171 -12.03 5.36 -11.44
CA LYS A 171 -11.13 6.42 -11.93
C LYS A 171 -9.73 5.93 -12.27
N ILE A 172 -9.24 4.91 -11.57
CA ILE A 172 -7.98 4.24 -11.85
C ILE A 172 -8.31 3.04 -12.73
N ALA A 173 -8.23 3.23 -14.05
CA ALA A 173 -8.38 2.12 -14.98
C ALA A 173 -7.31 1.04 -14.71
N GLU A 174 -7.67 -0.24 -14.88
CA GLU A 174 -6.75 -1.36 -14.68
C GLU A 174 -5.47 -1.26 -15.53
N GLY A 175 -5.55 -0.65 -16.72
CA GLY A 175 -4.38 -0.37 -17.56
C GLY A 175 -3.36 0.61 -16.97
N HIS A 176 -3.69 1.33 -15.90
CA HIS A 176 -2.76 2.15 -15.13
C HIS A 176 -2.15 1.42 -13.92
N MET A 177 -2.54 0.16 -13.68
CA MET A 177 -2.03 -0.66 -12.58
C MET A 177 -0.99 -1.64 -13.13
N THR A 178 0.15 -1.75 -12.44
CA THR A 178 1.14 -2.79 -12.72
C THR A 178 1.01 -3.91 -11.69
N PRO A 179 0.69 -5.16 -12.07
CA PRO A 179 0.68 -6.28 -11.14
C PRO A 179 2.08 -6.57 -10.61
N VAL A 180 2.23 -6.65 -9.28
CA VAL A 180 3.53 -6.92 -8.62
C VAL A 180 3.55 -8.21 -7.78
N VAL A 181 2.42 -8.91 -7.67
CA VAL A 181 2.31 -10.20 -6.96
C VAL A 181 1.67 -11.23 -7.87
N TRP A 182 2.25 -12.42 -7.93
CA TRP A 182 1.67 -13.59 -8.61
C TRP A 182 1.21 -14.64 -7.61
N ARG A 183 0.01 -15.18 -7.82
CA ARG A 183 -0.54 -16.29 -7.05
C ARG A 183 -0.54 -17.53 -7.91
N VAL A 184 0.19 -18.56 -7.49
CA VAL A 184 0.14 -19.90 -8.11
C VAL A 184 -0.87 -20.75 -7.33
N PRO A 185 -1.94 -21.26 -7.97
CA PRO A 185 -2.91 -22.11 -7.28
C PRO A 185 -2.32 -23.49 -6.99
N ASN A 186 -2.73 -24.13 -5.90
CA ASN A 186 -2.19 -25.44 -5.51
C ASN A 186 -2.50 -26.55 -6.52
N CYS A 187 -3.55 -26.39 -7.33
CA CYS A 187 -3.95 -27.39 -8.33
C CYS A 187 -2.91 -27.65 -9.42
N VAL A 188 -1.87 -26.81 -9.54
CA VAL A 188 -0.72 -27.10 -10.41
C VAL A 188 0.04 -28.37 -9.98
N PHE A 189 -0.08 -28.76 -8.71
CA PHE A 189 0.57 -29.97 -8.18
C PHE A 189 -0.33 -31.21 -8.20
N ASP A 190 -1.65 -31.05 -8.44
CA ASP A 190 -2.61 -32.16 -8.39
C ASP A 190 -2.45 -33.16 -9.56
N GLY A 191 -1.59 -32.85 -10.54
CA GLY A 191 -1.28 -33.70 -11.70
C GLY A 191 0.13 -34.30 -11.72
N GLU A 192 0.93 -34.12 -10.67
CA GLU A 192 2.32 -34.63 -10.59
C GLU A 192 2.47 -35.88 -9.69
N GLY A 193 1.37 -36.59 -9.40
CA GLY A 193 1.33 -37.81 -8.57
C GLY A 193 1.10 -39.09 -9.35
#